data_AF-A0A7S2WJM7-F1
#
_entry.id   AF-A0A7S2WJM7-F1
#
_cell.length_a   1.000
_cell.length_b   1.000
_cell.length_c   1.000
_cell.angle_alpha   90.00
_cell.angle_beta   90.00
_cell.angle_gamma   90.00
#
_symmetry.space_group_name_H-M   'P 1'
#
loop_
_entity.id
_entity.type
_entity.pdbx_description
1 polymer ?
#
loop_
_entity_poly.entity_id
_entity_poly.type
_entity_poly.pdbx_seq_one_letter_code
_entity_poly.pdbx_strand_id
1 'polypeptide(L)'
;IIGSSMLLRPLRCLAAMVWSASVVSLLLLYLVTDHLARRPRQLLSPADPYAAIDGLGRRTSTFLLPVKTQDAELRPLCPCNGGDRGTGWRGALEQSRRSPSAEQRPLLPIELKSLDFRFLAHAIVDLKHRVLICAIPKVASSEWKKLFLRLQGDPEWAAEPWWKMRNLTSLYKLGPARAMEILQDPSFIKGVFFRDPFSRLLSCYLDKFSAGTHRANKYSLKIFGDNHLLSFPEFLKKVTAAGAPMNVHWRPQADICQIEELFHLYSFFGNFERLPEHGRAFLTQAGLWKEFGESGWGPGENVSMFHENSAAHQTTA
;
A
#
# COMPACT_ATOMS: atom_id res chain seq x y z
N ILE A 1 31.19 -17.40 87.23
CA ILE A 1 31.41 -18.85 87.02
C ILE A 1 30.63 -19.20 85.75
N ILE A 2 31.25 -19.04 84.58
CA ILE A 2 31.81 -20.09 83.71
C ILE A 2 30.74 -21.08 83.23
N GLY A 3 30.59 -21.23 81.91
CA GLY A 3 30.01 -22.43 81.32
C GLY A 3 29.42 -22.26 79.92
N SER A 4 30.27 -22.25 78.90
CA SER A 4 29.95 -22.20 77.47
C SER A 4 29.48 -23.56 76.90
N SER A 5 28.57 -23.54 75.92
CA SER A 5 28.55 -24.40 74.71
C SER A 5 27.33 -24.05 73.84
N MET A 6 27.46 -23.23 72.79
CA MET A 6 27.65 -23.61 71.38
C MET A 6 26.77 -24.75 70.85
N LEU A 7 25.90 -24.42 69.88
CA LEU A 7 25.48 -25.19 68.67
C LEU A 7 24.55 -24.27 67.85
N LEU A 8 25.04 -23.52 66.83
CA LEU A 8 25.26 -23.89 65.42
C LEU A 8 24.00 -23.94 64.51
N ARG A 9 23.94 -22.95 63.59
CA ARG A 9 23.45 -22.95 62.18
C ARG A 9 21.95 -22.65 61.87
N PRO A 10 21.62 -22.18 60.63
CA PRO A 10 22.08 -20.93 60.02
C PRO A 10 21.00 -20.16 59.20
N LEU A 11 21.31 -18.91 58.90
CA LEU A 11 20.76 -18.08 57.82
C LEU A 11 20.67 -18.81 56.47
N ARG A 12 19.47 -19.19 56.01
CA ARG A 12 19.16 -19.46 54.59
C ARG A 12 17.67 -19.31 54.34
N CYS A 13 17.19 -18.12 53.96
CA CYS A 13 15.85 -18.01 53.33
C CYS A 13 15.57 -16.75 52.49
N LEU A 14 16.51 -15.82 52.30
CA LEU A 14 16.24 -14.56 51.55
C LEU A 14 16.96 -14.43 50.20
N ALA A 15 17.56 -15.50 49.66
CA ALA A 15 18.24 -15.48 48.36
C ALA A 15 17.56 -16.35 47.27
N ALA A 16 16.40 -16.95 47.53
CA ALA A 16 15.75 -17.89 46.60
C ALA A 16 14.54 -17.33 45.83
N MET A 17 14.14 -16.06 46.05
CA MET A 17 12.95 -15.48 45.40
C MET A 17 13.23 -14.43 44.32
N VAL A 18 14.50 -14.13 44.00
CA VAL A 18 14.87 -13.17 42.94
C VAL A 18 15.44 -13.86 41.69
N TRP A 19 15.60 -15.19 41.70
CA TRP A 19 16.19 -15.96 40.59
C TRP A 19 15.18 -16.73 39.73
N SER A 20 13.86 -16.51 39.90
CA SER A 20 12.83 -17.16 39.05
C SER A 20 12.21 -16.22 38.01
N ALA A 21 12.17 -14.90 38.25
CA ALA A 21 11.56 -13.95 37.31
C ALA A 21 12.43 -13.68 36.07
N SER A 22 13.76 -13.59 36.23
CA SER A 22 14.67 -13.28 35.11
C SER A 22 14.84 -14.42 34.12
N VAL A 23 14.76 -15.68 34.57
CA VAL A 23 14.89 -16.86 33.69
C VAL A 23 13.62 -17.06 32.86
N VAL A 24 12.43 -16.78 33.43
CA VAL A 24 11.16 -16.85 32.71
C VAL A 24 11.05 -15.73 31.66
N SER A 25 11.52 -14.52 31.97
CA SER A 25 11.58 -13.43 30.98
C SER A 25 12.58 -13.69 29.85
N LEU A 26 13.73 -14.32 30.14
CA LEU A 26 14.70 -14.71 29.11
C LEU A 26 14.19 -15.89 28.26
N LEU A 27 13.47 -16.86 28.83
CA LEU A 27 12.83 -17.93 28.07
C LEU A 27 11.68 -17.40 27.19
N LEU A 28 10.89 -16.44 27.67
CA LEU A 28 9.85 -15.79 26.86
C LEU A 28 10.46 -14.97 25.72
N LEU A 29 11.55 -14.23 25.96
CA LEU A 29 12.27 -13.54 24.89
C LEU A 29 12.83 -14.55 23.88
N TYR A 30 13.45 -15.64 24.34
CA TYR A 30 14.02 -16.66 23.47
C TYR A 30 12.94 -17.38 22.63
N LEU A 31 11.81 -17.74 23.23
CA LEU A 31 10.67 -18.36 22.55
C LEU A 31 9.97 -17.39 21.57
N VAL A 32 9.89 -16.09 21.89
CA VAL A 32 9.36 -15.08 20.97
C VAL A 32 10.31 -14.86 19.79
N THR A 33 11.62 -14.80 20.03
CA THR A 33 12.62 -14.69 18.94
C THR A 33 12.69 -15.95 18.08
N ASP A 34 12.56 -17.13 18.67
CA ASP A 34 12.54 -18.42 17.96
C ASP A 34 11.21 -18.60 17.19
N HIS A 35 10.08 -18.10 17.70
CA HIS A 35 8.81 -18.12 16.98
C HIS A 35 8.78 -17.12 15.80
N LEU A 36 9.45 -15.97 15.92
CA LEU A 36 9.62 -15.04 14.80
C LEU A 36 10.63 -15.56 13.75
N ALA A 37 11.65 -16.31 14.17
CA ALA A 37 12.62 -16.94 13.27
C ALA A 37 12.07 -18.17 12.52
N ARG A 38 11.09 -18.87 13.09
CA ARG A 38 10.45 -20.07 12.50
C ARG A 38 9.15 -19.81 11.74
N ARG A 39 8.91 -18.61 11.23
CA ARG A 39 7.92 -18.49 10.15
C ARG A 39 8.49 -19.22 8.93
N PRO A 40 7.89 -20.33 8.46
CA PRO A 40 8.26 -20.83 7.15
C PRO A 40 7.97 -19.69 6.16
N ARG A 41 9.01 -19.15 5.53
CA ARG A 41 8.84 -18.51 4.23
C ARG A 41 8.28 -19.61 3.34
N GLN A 42 6.96 -19.66 3.22
CA GLN A 42 6.34 -20.40 2.14
C GLN A 42 6.94 -19.81 0.86
N LEU A 43 7.91 -20.51 0.27
CA LEU A 43 8.28 -20.34 -1.12
C LEU A 43 7.02 -20.64 -1.92
N LEU A 44 6.22 -19.60 -2.15
CA LEU A 44 5.19 -19.65 -3.16
C LEU A 44 5.89 -19.93 -4.49
N SER A 45 5.41 -20.98 -5.16
CA SER A 45 5.69 -21.39 -6.54
C SER A 45 5.98 -20.22 -7.50
N PRO A 46 6.81 -20.42 -8.56
CA PRO A 46 7.21 -19.37 -9.52
C PRO A 46 6.07 -18.90 -10.45
N ALA A 47 4.86 -18.72 -9.93
CA ALA A 47 3.80 -18.03 -10.63
C ALA A 47 4.06 -16.51 -10.51
N ASP A 48 4.02 -15.84 -11.67
CA ASP A 48 4.03 -14.39 -11.77
C ASP A 48 2.94 -13.81 -10.84
N PRO A 49 3.29 -12.94 -9.86
CA PRO A 49 2.33 -12.39 -8.89
C PRO A 49 1.25 -11.51 -9.54
N TYR A 50 1.36 -11.23 -10.83
CA TYR A 50 0.40 -10.49 -11.64
C TYR A 50 -0.26 -11.33 -12.74
N ALA A 51 0.08 -12.61 -12.93
CA ALA A 51 -0.41 -13.46 -14.03
C ALA A 51 -1.93 -13.64 -14.09
N ALA A 52 -2.66 -13.26 -13.04
CA ALA A 52 -4.10 -13.09 -13.10
C ALA A 52 -4.52 -11.81 -13.85
N ILE A 53 -3.89 -11.53 -15.00
CA ILE A 53 -4.06 -10.31 -15.79
C ILE A 53 -5.45 -10.26 -16.43
N ASP A 54 -6.03 -9.05 -16.45
CA ASP A 54 -7.28 -8.62 -17.08
C ASP A 54 -7.37 -8.98 -18.57
N GLY A 55 -7.63 -10.25 -18.88
CA GLY A 55 -8.03 -10.70 -20.20
C GLY A 55 -9.56 -10.76 -20.29
N LEU A 56 -10.14 -9.87 -21.09
CA LEU A 56 -11.28 -10.11 -22.01
C LEU A 56 -11.82 -8.74 -22.44
N GLY A 57 -11.94 -8.48 -23.74
CA GLY A 57 -12.70 -7.36 -24.28
C GLY A 57 -14.21 -7.57 -24.08
N ARG A 58 -15.00 -6.50 -24.18
CA ARG A 58 -16.47 -6.57 -24.14
C ARG A 58 -17.03 -5.98 -25.43
N ARG A 59 -17.94 -6.71 -26.08
CA ARG A 59 -19.03 -6.14 -26.89
C ARG A 59 -20.19 -5.82 -25.95
N THR A 60 -20.87 -4.72 -26.22
CA THR A 60 -21.86 -4.01 -25.39
C THR A 60 -23.27 -4.55 -25.55
N SER A 61 -24.07 -4.51 -24.47
CA SER A 61 -25.48 -4.09 -24.52
C SER A 61 -25.97 -3.74 -23.11
N THR A 62 -26.73 -2.66 -23.05
CA THR A 62 -27.13 -1.85 -21.89
C THR A 62 -28.49 -2.33 -21.37
N PHE A 63 -28.67 -2.49 -20.06
CA PHE A 63 -29.99 -2.43 -19.41
C PHE A 63 -29.85 -1.88 -17.99
N LEU A 64 -30.48 -0.73 -17.75
CA LEU A 64 -30.61 -0.05 -16.45
C LEU A 64 -31.90 -0.52 -15.78
N LEU A 65 -31.85 -0.81 -14.48
CA LEU A 65 -33.04 -0.80 -13.61
C LEU A 65 -32.71 -0.15 -12.26
N PRO A 66 -33.66 0.60 -11.65
CA PRO A 66 -33.44 1.33 -10.41
C PRO A 66 -33.78 0.46 -9.20
N VAL A 67 -33.01 0.59 -8.12
CA VAL A 67 -33.36 0.01 -6.81
C VAL A 67 -33.54 1.14 -5.79
N LYS A 68 -34.72 1.15 -5.17
CA LYS A 68 -35.12 2.05 -4.08
C LYS A 68 -34.35 1.71 -2.80
N THR A 69 -33.81 2.71 -2.12
CA THR A 69 -33.25 2.61 -0.77
C THR A 69 -34.37 2.80 0.26
N GLN A 70 -34.45 1.90 1.24
CA GLN A 70 -35.17 2.12 2.50
C GLN A 70 -34.13 2.33 3.60
N ASP A 71 -34.34 3.37 4.39
CA ASP A 71 -33.50 3.79 5.49
C ASP A 71 -33.51 2.76 6.63
N ALA A 72 -32.32 2.44 7.13
CA ALA A 72 -32.14 1.76 8.40
C ALA A 72 -31.08 2.51 9.22
N GLU A 73 -31.55 3.22 10.25
CA GLU A 73 -30.72 3.82 11.28
C GLU A 73 -29.87 2.74 11.98
N LEU A 74 -28.55 2.84 11.88
CA LEU A 74 -27.62 2.05 12.68
C LEU A 74 -27.21 2.86 13.91
N ARG A 75 -27.68 2.43 15.09
CA ARG A 75 -27.18 2.90 16.38
C ARG A 75 -25.78 2.31 16.66
N PRO A 76 -24.83 3.10 17.20
CA PRO A 76 -23.48 2.62 17.49
C PRO A 76 -23.46 1.77 18.77
N LEU A 77 -22.93 0.55 18.67
CA LEU A 77 -22.54 -0.27 19.82
C LEU A 77 -21.01 -0.24 19.94
N CYS A 78 -20.50 0.65 20.79
CA CYS A 78 -19.23 0.47 21.48
C CYS A 78 -19.33 1.14 22.86
N PRO A 79 -19.22 0.38 23.96
CA PRO A 79 -19.16 0.97 25.30
C PRO A 79 -17.73 1.42 25.59
N CYS A 80 -17.48 2.72 25.53
CA CYS A 80 -16.31 3.33 26.16
C CYS A 80 -16.72 3.87 27.54
N ASN A 81 -16.47 3.07 28.58
CA ASN A 81 -16.48 3.54 29.96
C ASN A 81 -15.23 3.03 30.67
N GLY A 82 -14.44 3.96 31.22
CA GLY A 82 -13.48 3.68 32.29
C GLY A 82 -12.00 3.95 31.99
N GLY A 83 -11.61 5.23 32.04
CA GLY A 83 -10.40 5.71 32.72
C GLY A 83 -9.01 5.21 32.28
N ASP A 84 -8.33 5.98 31.43
CA ASP A 84 -7.04 6.56 31.83
C ASP A 84 -6.73 7.80 30.95
N ARG A 85 -6.42 8.93 31.58
CA ARG A 85 -6.00 10.16 30.89
C ARG A 85 -4.49 10.11 30.70
N GLY A 86 -4.04 9.29 29.75
CA GLY A 86 -2.64 9.16 29.38
C GLY A 86 -2.42 9.46 27.89
N THR A 87 -1.95 10.66 27.58
CA THR A 87 -1.28 11.07 26.34
C THR A 87 -1.72 10.37 25.04
N GLY A 88 -2.78 10.88 24.39
CA GLY A 88 -3.11 10.50 23.01
C GLY A 88 -1.99 10.81 22.02
N TRP A 89 -2.14 10.40 20.75
CA TRP A 89 -1.17 10.47 19.63
C TRP A 89 -0.22 11.69 19.58
N ARG A 90 -0.63 12.86 20.10
CA ARG A 90 0.23 14.03 20.27
C ARG A 90 1.41 13.80 21.23
N GLY A 91 1.22 13.06 22.32
CA GLY A 91 2.28 12.73 23.28
C GLY A 91 3.34 11.80 22.67
N ALA A 92 2.93 10.84 21.86
CA ALA A 92 3.85 9.96 21.13
C ALA A 92 4.71 10.72 20.10
N LEU A 93 4.13 11.72 19.41
CA LEU A 93 4.84 12.60 18.49
C LEU A 93 5.83 13.54 19.19
N GLU A 94 5.45 14.07 20.35
CA GLU A 94 6.30 14.97 21.16
C GLU A 94 7.50 14.22 21.76
N GLN A 95 7.30 12.97 22.17
CA GLN A 95 8.36 12.12 22.73
C GLN A 95 9.38 11.67 21.68
N SER A 96 8.94 11.49 20.42
CA SER A 96 9.83 11.26 19.27
C SER A 96 10.76 12.46 18.99
N ARG A 97 10.27 13.70 19.14
CA ARG A 97 11.06 14.93 18.89
C ARG A 97 12.12 15.23 19.96
N ARG A 98 11.98 14.69 21.17
CA ARG A 98 12.84 15.01 22.33
C ARG A 98 14.04 14.09 22.49
N SER A 99 14.20 13.08 21.63
CA SER A 99 15.37 12.20 21.63
C SER A 99 16.62 12.98 21.18
N PRO A 100 17.61 13.23 22.05
CA PRO A 100 18.86 13.87 21.66
C PRO A 100 19.67 12.87 20.83
N SER A 101 20.08 13.26 19.63
CA SER A 101 20.76 12.44 18.61
C SER A 101 19.93 11.26 18.08
N ALA A 102 18.97 11.57 17.20
CA ALA A 102 18.78 10.73 16.02
C ALA A 102 20.04 10.88 15.16
N GLU A 103 21.12 10.21 15.57
CA GLU A 103 22.26 9.96 14.71
C GLU A 103 21.69 9.37 13.43
N GLN A 104 21.81 10.11 12.33
CA GLN A 104 21.38 9.66 11.02
C GLN A 104 22.14 8.37 10.74
N ARG A 105 21.49 7.23 10.99
CA ARG A 105 22.03 5.94 10.58
C ARG A 105 22.36 6.08 9.10
N PRO A 106 23.63 5.91 8.68
CA PRO A 106 23.94 5.93 7.27
C PRO A 106 23.03 4.91 6.59
N LEU A 107 22.29 5.38 5.58
CA LEU A 107 21.45 4.52 4.76
C LEU A 107 22.38 3.46 4.18
N LEU A 108 22.31 2.24 4.71
CA LEU A 108 23.06 1.13 4.15
C LEU A 108 22.66 1.02 2.67
N PRO A 109 23.61 0.78 1.74
CA PRO A 109 23.27 0.58 0.35
C PRO A 109 22.20 -0.51 0.28
N ILE A 110 21.05 -0.23 -0.33
CA ILE A 110 20.01 -1.24 -0.54
C ILE A 110 20.66 -2.34 -1.37
N GLU A 111 21.00 -3.47 -0.74
CA GLU A 111 21.55 -4.59 -1.47
C GLU A 111 20.45 -5.11 -2.40
N LEU A 112 20.80 -5.26 -3.67
CA LEU A 112 19.92 -5.80 -4.73
C LEU A 112 19.23 -7.11 -4.32
N LYS A 113 19.80 -7.85 -3.37
CA LYS A 113 19.32 -9.12 -2.81
C LYS A 113 18.10 -9.00 -1.89
N SER A 114 17.82 -7.82 -1.33
CA SER A 114 16.67 -7.62 -0.44
C SER A 114 15.38 -7.27 -1.18
N LEU A 115 15.46 -6.91 -2.46
CA LEU A 115 14.32 -6.49 -3.24
C LEU A 115 13.72 -7.65 -4.03
N ASP A 116 12.44 -7.90 -3.83
CA ASP A 116 11.64 -8.72 -4.74
C ASP A 116 11.21 -7.87 -5.94
N PHE A 117 12.05 -7.93 -6.97
CA PHE A 117 11.91 -7.21 -8.22
C PHE A 117 10.53 -7.33 -8.88
N ARG A 118 9.78 -8.41 -8.62
CA ARG A 118 8.44 -8.62 -9.17
C ARG A 118 7.48 -7.52 -8.71
N PHE A 119 7.64 -6.97 -7.51
CA PHE A 119 6.77 -5.89 -7.02
C PHE A 119 6.97 -4.55 -7.71
N LEU A 120 8.02 -4.39 -8.54
CA LEU A 120 8.30 -3.18 -9.30
C LEU A 120 7.51 -3.08 -10.62
N ALA A 121 6.56 -3.98 -10.88
CA ALA A 121 5.71 -3.94 -12.07
C ALA A 121 4.85 -2.67 -12.15
N HIS A 122 4.54 -2.06 -11.01
CA HIS A 122 3.76 -0.81 -10.89
C HIS A 122 4.62 0.45 -10.85
N ALA A 123 5.95 0.33 -10.84
CA ALA A 123 6.87 1.46 -10.93
C ALA A 123 7.10 1.81 -12.40
N ILE A 124 6.26 2.68 -12.94
CA ILE A 124 6.27 3.11 -14.34
C ILE A 124 7.32 4.21 -14.50
N VAL A 125 8.12 4.13 -15.56
CA VAL A 125 9.24 5.05 -15.77
C VAL A 125 9.23 5.61 -17.20
N ASP A 126 9.55 6.88 -17.32
CA ASP A 126 9.87 7.55 -18.57
C ASP A 126 11.33 8.02 -18.50
N LEU A 127 12.18 7.41 -19.33
CA LEU A 127 13.62 7.66 -19.30
C LEU A 127 14.00 9.01 -19.91
N LYS A 128 13.18 9.52 -20.85
CA LYS A 128 13.44 10.78 -21.55
C LYS A 128 13.28 11.97 -20.59
N HIS A 129 12.22 11.97 -19.79
CA HIS A 129 11.90 13.03 -18.85
C HIS A 129 12.43 12.76 -17.44
N ARG A 130 13.09 11.60 -17.22
CA ARG A 130 13.62 11.16 -15.92
C ARG A 130 12.57 11.20 -14.81
N VAL A 131 11.37 10.70 -15.11
CA VAL A 131 10.26 10.64 -14.14
C VAL A 131 9.83 9.19 -13.92
N LEU A 132 9.56 8.86 -12.67
CA LEU A 132 9.04 7.58 -12.24
C LEU A 132 7.82 7.80 -11.36
N ILE A 133 6.82 6.95 -11.52
CA ILE A 133 5.69 6.90 -10.59
C ILE A 133 5.37 5.46 -10.18
N CYS A 134 5.16 5.25 -8.89
CA CYS A 134 4.49 4.03 -8.42
C CYS A 134 2.98 4.19 -8.62
N ALA A 135 2.44 3.56 -9.66
CA ALA A 135 1.03 3.63 -10.02
C ALA A 135 0.20 2.64 -9.19
N ILE A 136 -0.04 2.98 -7.93
CA ILE A 136 -0.85 2.20 -6.98
C ILE A 136 -2.31 2.12 -7.48
N PRO A 137 -2.88 0.91 -7.63
CA PRO A 137 -4.28 0.79 -8.04
C PRO A 137 -5.23 1.52 -7.08
N LYS A 138 -6.25 2.15 -7.66
CA LYS A 138 -7.28 2.94 -6.96
C LYS A 138 -6.77 4.26 -6.36
N VAL A 139 -5.59 4.69 -6.82
CA VAL A 139 -4.97 5.99 -6.52
C VAL A 139 -4.66 6.73 -7.82
N ALA A 140 -5.69 6.88 -8.67
CA ALA A 140 -5.59 7.45 -10.03
C ALA A 140 -4.54 6.77 -10.95
N SER A 141 -4.34 5.46 -10.77
CA SER A 141 -3.35 4.71 -11.54
C SER A 141 -3.58 4.76 -13.06
N SER A 142 -4.83 4.92 -13.51
CA SER A 142 -5.15 4.99 -14.94
C SER A 142 -4.72 6.32 -15.54
N GLU A 143 -4.98 7.41 -14.83
CA GLU A 143 -4.60 8.77 -15.18
C GLU A 143 -3.08 8.94 -15.20
N TRP A 144 -2.37 8.35 -14.23
CA TRP A 144 -0.91 8.30 -14.27
C TRP A 144 -0.40 7.52 -15.48
N LYS A 145 -1.02 6.40 -15.84
CA LYS A 145 -0.64 5.65 -17.06
C LYS A 145 -0.91 6.45 -18.34
N LYS A 146 -2.03 7.17 -18.43
CA LYS A 146 -2.31 8.10 -19.54
C LYS A 146 -1.23 9.15 -19.68
N LEU A 147 -0.79 9.75 -18.57
CA LEU A 147 0.30 10.72 -18.59
C LEU A 147 1.56 10.10 -19.18
N PHE A 148 1.94 8.89 -18.78
CA PHE A 148 3.15 8.26 -19.30
C PHE A 148 3.03 7.88 -20.79
N LEU A 149 1.83 7.54 -21.28
CA LEU A 149 1.58 7.40 -22.72
C LEU A 149 1.74 8.76 -23.44
N ARG A 150 1.23 9.84 -22.84
CA ARG A 150 1.36 11.20 -23.37
C ARG A 150 2.82 11.67 -23.42
N LEU A 151 3.62 11.38 -22.38
CA LEU A 151 5.06 11.67 -22.35
C LEU A 151 5.82 10.95 -23.48
N GLN A 152 5.34 9.76 -23.87
CA GLN A 152 5.91 8.99 -24.97
C GLN A 152 5.41 9.46 -26.35
N GLY A 153 4.54 10.46 -26.41
CA GLY A 153 3.97 10.99 -27.65
C GLY A 153 2.94 10.07 -28.30
N ASP A 154 2.30 9.17 -27.53
CA ASP A 154 1.24 8.32 -28.08
C ASP A 154 0.02 9.18 -28.45
N PRO A 155 -0.43 9.18 -29.72
CA PRO A 155 -1.54 10.04 -30.16
C PRO A 155 -2.90 9.64 -29.58
N GLU A 156 -3.03 8.43 -29.04
CA GLU A 156 -4.26 7.93 -28.42
C GLU A 156 -4.10 7.78 -26.89
N TRP A 157 -3.18 8.53 -26.29
CA TRP A 157 -2.91 8.49 -24.84
C TRP A 157 -4.17 8.68 -24.00
N ALA A 158 -5.15 9.45 -24.48
CA ALA A 158 -6.40 9.74 -23.80
C ALA A 158 -7.45 8.62 -23.87
N ALA A 159 -7.36 7.71 -24.86
CA ALA A 159 -8.42 6.75 -25.20
C ALA A 159 -8.55 5.53 -24.26
N GLU A 160 -7.75 5.50 -23.17
CA GLU A 160 -7.68 4.39 -22.20
C GLU A 160 -7.53 2.95 -22.75
N PRO A 161 -6.75 2.68 -23.81
CA PRO A 161 -6.59 1.30 -24.24
C PRO A 161 -5.77 0.49 -23.21
N TRP A 162 -6.42 -0.47 -22.54
CA TRP A 162 -5.80 -1.32 -21.50
C TRP A 162 -4.53 -2.04 -21.97
N TRP A 163 -4.44 -2.37 -23.27
CA TRP A 163 -3.25 -3.03 -23.84
C TRP A 163 -2.06 -2.08 -23.96
N LYS A 164 -2.26 -0.80 -24.29
CA LYS A 164 -1.16 0.19 -24.33
C LYS A 164 -0.64 0.49 -22.94
N MET A 165 -1.56 0.62 -21.98
CA MET A 165 -1.20 0.79 -20.57
C MET A 165 -0.36 -0.38 -20.02
N ARG A 166 -0.55 -1.60 -20.54
CA ARG A 166 0.28 -2.76 -20.20
C ARG A 166 1.66 -2.73 -20.86
N ASN A 167 1.83 -1.99 -21.94
CA ASN A 167 3.09 -1.89 -22.69
C ASN A 167 4.03 -0.81 -22.17
N LEU A 168 3.55 0.11 -21.33
CA LEU A 168 4.39 1.10 -20.64
C LEU A 168 5.63 0.49 -19.99
N THR A 169 6.76 1.19 -20.11
CA THR A 169 8.02 0.81 -19.47
C THR A 169 7.86 0.89 -17.96
N SER A 170 8.19 -0.21 -17.27
CA SER A 170 8.27 -0.25 -15.82
C SER A 170 9.63 -0.75 -15.40
N LEU A 171 10.02 -0.48 -14.16
CA LEU A 171 11.27 -0.97 -13.59
C LEU A 171 11.38 -2.50 -13.73
N TYR A 172 10.27 -3.23 -13.51
CA TYR A 172 10.22 -4.68 -13.73
C TYR A 172 10.65 -5.10 -15.15
N LYS A 173 10.25 -4.35 -16.18
CA LYS A 173 10.60 -4.68 -17.56
C LYS A 173 12.05 -4.37 -17.92
N LEU A 174 12.68 -3.44 -17.22
CA LEU A 174 14.07 -3.02 -17.46
C LEU A 174 15.10 -3.99 -16.86
N GLY A 175 14.66 -4.91 -15.99
CA GLY A 175 15.53 -5.83 -15.28
C GLY A 175 16.13 -5.24 -13.98
N PRO A 176 16.61 -6.09 -13.05
CA PRO A 176 17.03 -5.67 -11.71
C PRO A 176 18.15 -4.63 -11.70
N ALA A 177 19.18 -4.82 -12.53
CA ALA A 177 20.34 -3.93 -12.58
C ALA A 177 19.93 -2.51 -12.98
N ARG A 178 19.22 -2.38 -14.11
CA ARG A 178 18.77 -1.08 -14.62
C ARG A 178 17.75 -0.41 -13.70
N ALA A 179 16.87 -1.20 -13.06
CA ALA A 179 15.95 -0.65 -12.08
C ALA A 179 16.67 -0.04 -10.88
N MET A 180 17.72 -0.68 -10.38
CA MET A 180 18.49 -0.15 -9.26
C MET A 180 19.28 1.09 -9.63
N GLU A 181 19.85 1.17 -10.83
CA GLU A 181 20.45 2.40 -11.34
C GLU A 181 19.45 3.57 -11.30
N ILE A 182 18.24 3.36 -11.82
CA ILE A 182 17.19 4.40 -11.85
C ILE A 182 16.73 4.76 -10.42
N LEU A 183 16.53 3.76 -9.55
CA LEU A 183 16.09 3.96 -8.18
C LEU A 183 17.13 4.72 -7.35
N GLN A 184 18.42 4.53 -7.60
CA GLN A 184 19.50 5.22 -6.89
C GLN A 184 19.87 6.57 -7.51
N ASP A 185 19.52 6.81 -8.77
CA ASP A 185 19.84 8.05 -9.47
C ASP A 185 19.00 9.24 -8.95
N PRO A 186 19.61 10.24 -8.28
CA PRO A 186 18.89 11.35 -7.67
C PRO A 186 18.29 12.34 -8.69
N SER A 187 18.71 12.27 -9.96
CA SER A 187 18.15 13.13 -11.02
C SER A 187 16.78 12.67 -11.51
N PHE A 188 16.35 11.45 -11.15
CA PHE A 188 14.99 11.01 -11.42
C PHE A 188 14.02 11.55 -10.37
N ILE A 189 12.93 12.18 -10.81
CA ILE A 189 11.82 12.53 -9.94
C ILE A 189 10.93 11.30 -9.77
N LYS A 190 10.83 10.79 -8.53
CA LYS A 190 10.16 9.53 -8.18
C LYS A 190 8.98 9.83 -7.27
N GLY A 191 7.79 9.72 -7.83
CA GLY A 191 6.54 10.00 -7.13
C GLY A 191 5.81 8.75 -6.68
N VAL A 192 5.13 8.87 -5.54
CA VAL A 192 4.08 7.95 -5.15
C VAL A 192 2.95 8.74 -4.52
N PHE A 193 1.71 8.31 -4.74
CA PHE A 193 0.53 8.89 -4.13
C PHE A 193 -0.12 7.84 -3.24
N PHE A 194 -0.62 8.28 -2.09
CA PHE A 194 -1.37 7.43 -1.18
C PHE A 194 -2.81 7.91 -1.07
N ARG A 195 -3.68 6.96 -0.81
CA ARG A 195 -5.10 7.18 -0.55
C ARG A 195 -5.48 6.65 0.82
N ASP A 196 -6.52 7.20 1.44
CA ASP A 196 -7.15 6.58 2.60
C ASP A 196 -7.43 5.08 2.33
N PRO A 197 -6.92 4.16 3.18
CA PRO A 197 -7.06 2.72 2.96
C PRO A 197 -8.52 2.24 2.84
N PHE A 198 -9.45 2.83 3.60
CA PHE A 198 -10.87 2.45 3.54
C PHE A 198 -11.50 2.87 2.21
N SER A 199 -11.28 4.11 1.80
CA SER A 199 -11.73 4.65 0.52
C SER A 199 -11.13 3.89 -0.66
N ARG A 200 -9.86 3.48 -0.55
CA ARG A 200 -9.19 2.64 -1.54
C ARG A 200 -9.84 1.25 -1.65
N LEU A 201 -10.16 0.61 -0.52
CA LEU A 201 -10.87 -0.68 -0.49
C LEU A 201 -12.29 -0.57 -1.05
N LEU A 202 -13.03 0.49 -0.71
CA LEU A 202 -14.36 0.73 -1.27
C LEU A 202 -14.29 0.94 -2.79
N SER A 203 -13.32 1.72 -3.26
CA SER A 203 -13.08 1.92 -4.69
C SER A 203 -12.75 0.60 -5.41
N CYS A 204 -11.96 -0.27 -4.78
CA CYS A 204 -11.72 -1.63 -5.27
C CYS A 204 -13.02 -2.44 -5.37
N TYR A 205 -13.82 -2.45 -4.31
CA TYR A 205 -15.10 -3.16 -4.28
C TYR A 205 -16.03 -2.69 -5.40
N LEU A 206 -16.22 -1.38 -5.54
CA LEU A 206 -17.12 -0.81 -6.55
C LEU A 206 -16.64 -1.10 -7.97
N ASP A 207 -15.33 -1.14 -8.22
CA ASP A 207 -14.77 -1.46 -9.54
C ASP A 207 -14.79 -2.94 -9.89
N LYS A 208 -14.64 -3.84 -8.91
CA LYS A 208 -14.36 -5.26 -9.16
C LYS A 208 -15.49 -6.20 -8.74
N PHE A 209 -16.35 -5.81 -7.81
CA PHE A 209 -17.31 -6.70 -7.15
C PHE A 209 -18.75 -6.16 -7.16
N SER A 210 -18.97 -4.86 -7.41
CA SER A 210 -20.32 -4.30 -7.51
C SER A 210 -21.06 -4.75 -8.77
N ALA A 211 -22.38 -4.91 -8.64
CA ALA A 211 -23.30 -5.41 -9.67
C ALA A 211 -23.26 -4.63 -11.00
N GLY A 212 -22.87 -3.35 -10.98
CA GLY A 212 -22.69 -2.52 -12.18
C GLY A 212 -21.52 -2.94 -13.07
N THR A 213 -20.67 -3.85 -12.58
CA THR A 213 -19.54 -4.38 -13.33
C THR A 213 -19.98 -5.71 -13.94
N HIS A 214 -20.06 -5.82 -15.26
CA HIS A 214 -20.51 -7.05 -15.95
C HIS A 214 -19.54 -8.25 -15.74
N ARG A 215 -18.62 -8.19 -14.77
CA ARG A 215 -17.68 -9.24 -14.37
C ARG A 215 -17.55 -9.43 -12.87
N ALA A 216 -18.34 -8.76 -12.03
CA ALA A 216 -18.24 -8.91 -10.58
C ALA A 216 -18.19 -10.38 -10.13
N ASN A 217 -19.14 -11.19 -10.60
CA ASN A 217 -19.19 -12.63 -10.28
C ASN A 217 -17.99 -13.39 -10.84
N LYS A 218 -17.48 -13.03 -12.02
CA LYS A 218 -16.28 -13.67 -12.60
C LYS A 218 -15.02 -13.33 -11.81
N TYR A 219 -14.92 -12.10 -11.31
CA TYR A 219 -13.78 -11.68 -10.51
C TYR A 219 -13.81 -12.34 -9.13
N SER A 220 -14.98 -12.35 -8.47
CA SER A 220 -15.21 -13.11 -7.23
C SER A 220 -14.92 -14.60 -7.42
N LEU A 221 -15.38 -15.20 -8.52
CA LEU A 221 -15.13 -16.60 -8.83
C LEU A 221 -13.63 -16.87 -9.02
N LYS A 222 -12.93 -15.99 -9.74
CA LYS A 222 -11.50 -16.14 -10.02
C LYS A 222 -10.64 -16.05 -8.75
N ILE A 223 -10.98 -15.13 -7.84
CA ILE A 223 -10.15 -14.84 -6.66
C ILE A 223 -10.54 -15.72 -5.48
N PHE A 224 -11.84 -15.89 -5.25
CA PHE A 224 -12.37 -16.53 -4.03
C PHE A 224 -13.05 -17.88 -4.30
N GLY A 225 -13.15 -18.32 -5.57
CA GLY A 225 -13.93 -19.50 -5.93
C GLY A 225 -15.44 -19.29 -5.80
N ASP A 226 -15.89 -18.04 -5.72
CA ASP A 226 -17.26 -17.69 -5.35
C ASP A 226 -18.01 -16.96 -6.47
N ASN A 227 -19.07 -17.56 -7.01
CA ASN A 227 -19.77 -17.10 -8.22
C ASN A 227 -20.95 -16.16 -7.95
N HIS A 228 -21.16 -15.67 -6.72
CA HIS A 228 -22.20 -14.68 -6.43
C HIS A 228 -21.65 -13.25 -6.30
N LEU A 229 -22.56 -12.28 -6.34
CA LEU A 229 -22.25 -10.88 -6.10
C LEU A 229 -22.01 -10.69 -4.61
N LEU A 230 -20.77 -10.44 -4.23
CA LEU A 230 -20.43 -10.13 -2.85
C LEU A 230 -21.00 -8.76 -2.47
N SER A 231 -21.60 -8.68 -1.28
CA SER A 231 -21.79 -7.40 -0.60
C SER A 231 -20.45 -6.84 -0.11
N PHE A 232 -20.40 -5.55 0.24
CA PHE A 232 -19.18 -4.95 0.76
C PHE A 232 -18.69 -5.59 2.07
N PRO A 233 -19.56 -5.91 3.07
CA PRO A 233 -19.13 -6.63 4.26
C PRO A 233 -18.58 -8.03 3.97
N GLU A 234 -19.17 -8.77 3.04
CA GLU A 234 -18.67 -10.11 2.64
C GLU A 234 -17.31 -10.00 1.95
N PHE A 235 -17.14 -9.01 1.08
CA PHE A 235 -15.85 -8.68 0.49
C PHE A 235 -14.80 -8.39 1.56
N LEU A 236 -15.09 -7.53 2.54
CA LEU A 236 -14.18 -7.20 3.64
C LEU A 236 -13.79 -8.46 4.44
N LYS A 237 -14.78 -9.30 4.80
CA LYS A 237 -14.52 -10.55 5.51
C LYS A 237 -13.58 -11.47 4.73
N LYS A 238 -13.72 -11.53 3.40
CA LYS A 238 -12.84 -12.36 2.55
C LYS A 238 -11.43 -11.80 2.40
N VAL A 239 -11.25 -10.48 2.24
CA VAL A 239 -9.90 -9.89 2.05
C VAL A 239 -9.11 -9.69 3.33
N THR A 240 -9.79 -9.68 4.49
CA THR A 240 -9.14 -9.55 5.81
C THR A 240 -8.93 -10.88 6.52
N ALA A 241 -9.44 -11.99 5.97
CA ALA A 241 -9.25 -13.31 6.54
C ALA A 241 -7.76 -13.71 6.56
N ALA A 242 -7.35 -14.46 7.58
CA ALA A 242 -6.00 -15.02 7.64
C ALA A 242 -5.75 -15.92 6.41
N GLY A 243 -4.66 -15.68 5.70
CA GLY A 243 -4.32 -16.42 4.47
C GLY A 243 -5.13 -16.00 3.24
N ALA A 244 -5.90 -14.91 3.30
CA ALA A 244 -6.60 -14.38 2.13
C ALA A 244 -5.63 -14.09 0.97
N PRO A 245 -6.03 -14.33 -0.29
CA PRO A 245 -5.20 -14.02 -1.44
C PRO A 245 -4.93 -12.51 -1.50
N MET A 246 -3.65 -12.15 -1.59
CA MET A 246 -3.21 -10.76 -1.55
C MET A 246 -3.08 -10.16 -2.95
N ASN A 247 -4.18 -9.62 -3.47
CA ASN A 247 -4.23 -8.97 -4.78
C ASN A 247 -3.80 -7.50 -4.70
N VAL A 248 -3.19 -6.99 -5.77
CA VAL A 248 -2.70 -5.61 -5.85
C VAL A 248 -3.76 -4.53 -5.60
N HIS A 249 -5.05 -4.81 -5.85
CA HIS A 249 -6.12 -3.83 -5.65
C HIS A 249 -6.48 -3.58 -4.18
N TRP A 250 -6.25 -4.55 -3.27
CA TRP A 250 -6.49 -4.41 -1.82
C TRP A 250 -5.24 -4.62 -0.96
N ARG A 251 -4.11 -5.04 -1.55
CA ARG A 251 -2.81 -5.12 -0.88
C ARG A 251 -2.45 -3.80 -0.20
N PRO A 252 -1.85 -3.81 1.00
CA PRO A 252 -1.32 -2.60 1.62
C PRO A 252 -0.50 -1.78 0.64
N GLN A 253 -0.65 -0.46 0.70
CA GLN A 253 -0.01 0.44 -0.28
C GLN A 253 1.52 0.40 -0.15
N ALA A 254 2.05 0.21 1.06
CA ALA A 254 3.48 0.14 1.33
C ALA A 254 4.19 -1.03 0.63
N ASP A 255 3.51 -2.16 0.46
CA ASP A 255 4.05 -3.34 -0.25
C ASP A 255 4.19 -3.12 -1.76
N ILE A 256 3.42 -2.20 -2.34
CA ILE A 256 3.38 -1.98 -3.79
C ILE A 256 4.62 -1.18 -4.18
N CYS A 257 5.31 -1.60 -5.24
CA CYS A 257 6.61 -1.04 -5.60
C CYS A 257 7.66 -1.11 -4.48
N GLN A 258 7.47 -1.96 -3.45
CA GLN A 258 8.37 -2.04 -2.27
C GLN A 258 8.64 -0.68 -1.64
N ILE A 259 7.58 0.12 -1.46
CA ILE A 259 7.73 1.46 -0.90
C ILE A 259 8.24 1.39 0.54
N GLU A 260 7.89 0.37 1.32
CA GLU A 260 8.42 0.23 2.68
C GLU A 260 9.97 0.20 2.70
N GLU A 261 10.59 -0.55 1.81
CA GLU A 261 12.04 -0.65 1.69
C GLU A 261 12.67 0.53 0.94
N LEU A 262 11.97 1.02 -0.10
CA LEU A 262 12.47 2.05 -1.01
C LEU A 262 12.05 3.48 -0.63
N PHE A 263 11.35 3.67 0.50
CA PHE A 263 10.75 4.95 0.89
C PHE A 263 11.71 6.13 0.74
N HIS A 264 12.93 5.97 1.24
CA HIS A 264 13.98 7.00 1.23
C HIS A 264 14.51 7.37 -0.18
N LEU A 265 14.14 6.62 -1.22
CA LEU A 265 14.52 6.89 -2.60
C LEU A 265 13.43 7.66 -3.38
N TYR A 266 12.22 7.77 -2.85
CA TYR A 266 11.16 8.56 -3.47
C TYR A 266 11.33 10.04 -3.12
N SER A 267 11.20 10.91 -4.13
CA SER A 267 11.39 12.35 -3.98
C SER A 267 10.08 13.13 -3.89
N PHE A 268 8.92 12.47 -4.07
CA PHE A 268 7.61 13.08 -3.90
C PHE A 268 6.58 12.10 -3.31
N PHE A 269 5.85 12.58 -2.30
CA PHE A 269 4.75 11.85 -1.66
C PHE A 269 3.46 12.64 -1.76
N GLY A 270 2.54 12.12 -2.58
CA GLY A 270 1.26 12.73 -2.86
C GLY A 270 0.13 12.19 -1.99
N ASN A 271 -0.87 13.03 -1.73
CA ASN A 271 -2.11 12.65 -1.08
C ASN A 271 -3.21 12.66 -2.15
N PHE A 272 -3.93 11.54 -2.30
CA PHE A 272 -4.99 11.37 -3.29
C PHE A 272 -6.23 12.22 -2.99
N GLU A 273 -6.55 12.43 -1.73
CA GLU A 273 -7.63 13.34 -1.33
C GLU A 273 -7.33 14.80 -1.72
N ARG A 274 -6.09 15.11 -2.09
CA ARG A 274 -5.62 16.40 -2.64
C ARG A 274 -4.94 16.22 -4.01
N LEU A 275 -5.48 15.30 -4.81
CA LEU A 275 -4.86 14.88 -6.07
C LEU A 275 -4.63 16.03 -7.07
N PRO A 276 -5.54 17.01 -7.27
CA PRO A 276 -5.27 18.13 -8.18
C PRO A 276 -4.06 18.96 -7.75
N GLU A 277 -3.97 19.31 -6.46
CA GLU A 277 -2.88 20.14 -5.94
C GLU A 277 -1.56 19.37 -5.89
N HIS A 278 -1.57 18.15 -5.36
CA HIS A 278 -0.36 17.33 -5.26
C HIS A 278 0.10 16.82 -6.64
N GLY A 279 -0.82 16.53 -7.55
CA GLY A 279 -0.52 16.19 -8.93
C GLY A 279 0.17 17.33 -9.66
N ARG A 280 -0.35 18.56 -9.53
CA ARG A 280 0.30 19.77 -10.03
C ARG A 280 1.69 19.97 -9.44
N ALA A 281 1.84 19.83 -8.13
CA ALA A 281 3.12 19.97 -7.44
C ALA A 281 4.17 18.95 -7.93
N PHE A 282 3.79 17.67 -8.04
CA PHE A 282 4.65 16.62 -8.59
C PHE A 282 5.12 16.93 -10.01
N LEU A 283 4.18 17.29 -10.90
CA LEU A 283 4.52 17.64 -12.28
C LEU A 283 5.32 18.92 -12.39
N THR A 284 5.16 19.86 -11.46
CA THR A 284 5.97 21.09 -11.42
C THR A 284 7.40 20.76 -11.01
N GLN A 285 7.58 19.92 -9.98
CA GLN A 285 8.90 19.43 -9.57
C GLN A 285 9.60 18.62 -10.67
N ALA A 286 8.83 17.87 -11.48
CA ALA A 286 9.34 17.15 -12.63
C ALA A 286 9.58 18.03 -13.87
N GLY A 287 9.21 19.31 -13.86
CA GLY A 287 9.29 20.20 -15.02
C GLY A 287 8.27 19.88 -16.13
N LEU A 288 7.22 19.13 -15.83
CA LEU A 288 6.24 18.59 -16.78
C LEU A 288 4.88 19.30 -16.73
N TRP A 289 4.62 20.14 -15.72
CA TRP A 289 3.29 20.76 -15.55
C TRP A 289 2.84 21.55 -16.77
N LYS A 290 3.68 22.46 -17.27
CA LYS A 290 3.28 23.37 -18.35
C LYS A 290 2.92 22.67 -19.66
N GLU A 291 3.66 21.63 -20.02
CA GLU A 291 3.46 20.94 -21.30
C GLU A 291 2.46 19.77 -21.21
N PHE A 292 2.44 19.06 -20.09
CA PHE A 292 1.70 17.80 -19.96
C PHE A 292 0.57 17.84 -18.93
N GLY A 293 0.59 18.78 -17.98
CA GLY A 293 -0.36 18.83 -16.86
C GLY A 293 -1.40 19.94 -16.96
N GLU A 294 -1.03 21.12 -17.48
CA GLU A 294 -1.86 22.33 -17.43
C GLU A 294 -3.08 22.26 -18.35
N SER A 295 -2.96 21.57 -19.49
CA SER A 295 -4.01 21.41 -20.49
C SER A 295 -3.89 20.07 -21.23
N GLY A 296 -4.80 19.80 -22.16
CA GLY A 296 -4.84 18.56 -22.95
C GLY A 296 -5.70 17.47 -22.32
N TRP A 297 -6.30 17.68 -21.15
CA TRP A 297 -7.10 16.67 -20.45
C TRP A 297 -8.61 16.95 -20.60
N GLY A 298 -9.42 15.92 -20.32
CA GLY A 298 -10.88 15.99 -20.32
C GLY A 298 -11.51 16.21 -21.70
N PRO A 299 -12.84 16.32 -21.76
CA PRO A 299 -13.55 16.63 -23.01
C PRO A 299 -13.09 17.97 -23.58
N GLY A 300 -12.69 17.98 -24.86
CA GLY A 300 -12.22 19.20 -25.54
C GLY A 300 -10.80 19.63 -25.18
N GLU A 301 -10.05 18.81 -24.43
CA GLU A 301 -8.60 18.96 -24.21
C GLU A 301 -8.15 20.30 -23.58
N ASN A 302 -9.07 21.03 -22.94
CA ASN A 302 -8.82 22.37 -22.40
C ASN A 302 -8.71 22.43 -20.88
N VAL A 303 -8.81 21.28 -20.19
CA VAL A 303 -8.67 21.24 -18.73
C VAL A 303 -7.35 20.62 -18.30
N SER A 304 -6.97 20.90 -17.06
CA SER A 304 -5.76 20.37 -16.44
C SER A 304 -5.92 18.92 -16.01
N MET A 305 -4.79 18.23 -15.84
CA MET A 305 -4.74 16.90 -15.26
C MET A 305 -5.41 16.91 -13.88
N PHE A 306 -6.32 15.96 -13.64
CA PHE A 306 -7.11 15.84 -12.41
C PHE A 306 -8.12 16.97 -12.14
N HIS A 307 -8.48 17.78 -13.15
CA HIS A 307 -9.57 18.77 -13.00
C HIS A 307 -10.87 18.14 -12.49
N GLU A 308 -11.22 16.96 -13.01
CA GLU A 308 -12.39 16.18 -12.59
C GLU A 308 -12.03 14.71 -12.42
N ASN A 309 -12.74 14.04 -11.50
CA ASN A 309 -12.67 12.59 -11.38
C ASN A 309 -13.46 11.98 -12.55
N SER A 310 -12.78 11.27 -13.46
CA SER A 310 -13.40 10.64 -14.63
C SER A 310 -13.61 9.13 -14.48
N ALA A 311 -13.24 8.54 -13.34
CA ALA A 311 -13.41 7.11 -13.11
C ALA A 311 -14.89 6.71 -13.10
N ALA A 312 -15.26 5.56 -13.69
CA ALA A 312 -16.65 5.08 -13.66
C ALA A 312 -17.11 4.63 -12.24
N HIS A 313 -16.17 4.39 -11.33
CA HIS A 313 -16.40 3.91 -9.95
C HIS A 313 -15.98 4.98 -8.93
N GLN A 314 -16.45 6.22 -9.16
CA GLN A 314 -16.08 7.36 -8.33
C GLN A 314 -16.41 7.08 -6.86
N THR A 315 -15.42 7.34 -6.04
CA THR A 315 -15.53 7.38 -4.59
C THR A 315 -14.99 8.76 -4.29
N THR A 316 -15.89 9.73 -4.15
CA THR A 316 -15.50 11.05 -3.68
C THR A 316 -14.88 10.89 -2.29
N ALA A 317 -13.84 11.68 -2.01
CA ALA A 317 -13.48 11.96 -0.63
C ALA A 317 -14.59 12.79 0.02
#